data_AF-A0A382L137-F1
#
_entry.id   AF-A0A382L137-F1
#
_cell.length_a   1.000
_cell.length_b   1.000
_cell.length_c   1.000
_cell.angle_alpha   90.00
_cell.angle_beta   90.00
_cell.angle_gamma   90.00
#
_symmetry.space_group_name_H-M   'P 1'
#
loop_
_entity.id
_entity.type
_entity.pdbx_description
1 polymer ?
#
loop_
_entity_poly.entity_id
_entity_poly.type
_entity_poly.pdbx_seq_one_letter_code
_entity_poly.pdbx_strand_id
1 'polypeptide(L)'
;MLGDKLIVGVNSDEWLARKKGHSFMPIGERMAIIKSLRVVDSVILFDDSDDTACDAILEMIHLIEFDNIIFANGGDRTDKNIPEMEKYKDNDRVKFEFGVGGNKKNSSSWILKDWKNPKEKRPWGYYRVLHEASNIKVKELTVDPGKKLSMQRHKDRAEYWMVSEGDGTLIRMNEENYNRIKIGLFKHKGITIKPGDWHQLCNFSKRPLRVIEIQYGVRCDEEDIERLE
;
A
#
# COMPACT_ATOMS: atom_id res chain seq x y z
N MET A 1 6.05 5.05 32.24
CA MET A 1 7.18 5.61 31.44
C MET A 1 8.40 4.79 31.78
N LEU A 2 9.29 4.54 30.82
CA LEU A 2 10.48 3.71 31.05
C LEU A 2 11.63 4.49 31.69
N GLY A 3 11.70 5.81 31.52
CA GLY A 3 12.70 6.67 32.14
C GLY A 3 12.27 8.14 32.13
N ASP A 4 13.17 9.01 32.59
CA ASP A 4 12.94 10.45 32.75
C ASP A 4 13.10 11.24 31.44
N LYS A 5 13.88 10.68 30.49
CA LYS A 5 14.19 11.28 29.19
C LYS A 5 13.87 10.31 28.07
N LEU A 6 13.25 10.81 26.99
CA LEU A 6 13.05 10.07 25.75
C LEU A 6 13.95 10.62 24.64
N ILE A 7 14.96 9.83 24.29
CA ILE A 7 15.84 10.09 23.15
C ILE A 7 15.43 9.18 22.00
N VAL A 8 15.23 9.75 20.82
CA VAL A 8 14.82 8.98 19.63
C VAL A 8 15.94 8.98 18.59
N GLY A 9 16.53 7.81 18.36
CA GLY A 9 17.43 7.58 17.23
C GLY A 9 16.66 7.45 15.93
N VAL A 10 17.13 8.13 14.87
CA VAL A 10 16.52 8.09 13.54
C VAL A 10 17.49 7.44 12.55
N ASN A 11 17.07 6.30 11.97
CA ASN A 11 17.84 5.62 10.92
C ASN A 11 18.13 6.52 9.72
N SER A 12 19.24 6.28 9.03
CA SER A 12 19.64 6.99 7.82
C SER A 12 18.69 6.76 6.64
N ASP A 13 18.79 7.61 5.61
CA ASP A 13 18.05 7.40 4.36
C ASP A 13 18.62 6.18 3.60
N GLU A 14 19.91 5.93 3.72
CA GLU A 14 20.64 4.78 3.19
C GLU A 14 20.13 3.47 3.80
N TRP A 15 19.92 3.43 5.12
CA TRP A 15 19.34 2.26 5.79
C TRP A 15 17.92 1.98 5.30
N LEU A 16 17.09 3.02 5.15
CA LEU A 16 15.75 2.86 4.58
C LEU A 16 15.80 2.36 3.14
N ALA A 17 16.74 2.87 2.33
CA ALA A 17 16.93 2.41 0.96
C ALA A 17 17.35 0.92 0.91
N ARG A 18 18.31 0.48 1.73
CA ARG A 18 18.69 -0.93 1.84
C ARG A 18 17.52 -1.82 2.27
N LYS A 19 16.72 -1.36 3.25
CA LYS A 19 15.64 -2.18 3.83
C LYS A 19 14.34 -2.19 3.01
N LYS A 20 14.02 -1.09 2.33
CA LYS A 20 12.70 -0.83 1.70
C LYS A 20 12.78 -0.45 0.22
N GLY A 21 13.99 -0.38 -0.35
CA GLY A 21 14.26 -0.02 -1.74
C GLY A 21 14.16 1.47 -2.06
N HIS A 22 13.68 2.31 -1.13
CA HIS A 22 13.61 3.76 -1.26
C HIS A 22 13.38 4.40 0.12
N SER A 23 13.91 5.61 0.36
CA SER A 23 13.47 6.46 1.47
C SER A 23 12.20 7.21 1.04
N PHE A 24 11.14 7.14 1.86
CA PHE A 24 9.87 7.81 1.56
C PHE A 24 9.81 9.26 2.05
N MET A 25 10.68 9.61 3.01
CA MET A 25 10.75 10.91 3.66
C MET A 25 12.20 11.16 4.05
N PRO A 26 12.83 12.24 3.55
CA PRO A 26 14.21 12.58 3.86
C PRO A 26 14.45 12.65 5.36
N ILE A 27 15.66 12.29 5.79
CA ILE A 27 16.03 12.21 7.20
C ILE A 27 15.74 13.51 7.98
N GLY A 28 16.00 14.67 7.37
CA GLY A 28 15.75 15.97 7.98
C GLY A 28 14.27 16.21 8.33
N GLU A 29 13.35 15.77 7.47
CA GLU A 29 11.91 15.86 7.73
C GLU A 29 11.48 14.90 8.84
N ARG A 30 12.00 13.66 8.82
CA ARG A 30 11.72 12.67 9.86
C ARG A 30 12.15 13.18 11.24
N MET A 31 13.35 13.76 11.33
CA MET A 31 13.85 14.37 12.56
C MET A 31 12.98 15.53 13.02
N ALA A 32 12.58 16.43 12.11
CA ALA A 32 11.74 17.58 12.45
C ALA A 32 10.38 17.15 13.03
N ILE A 33 9.75 16.14 12.43
CA ILE A 33 8.48 15.58 12.92
C ILE A 33 8.67 14.97 14.31
N ILE A 34 9.68 14.12 14.50
CA ILE A 34 9.92 13.44 15.78
C ILE A 34 10.24 14.47 16.88
N LYS A 35 11.07 15.46 16.58
CA LYS A 35 11.44 16.54 17.52
C LYS A 35 10.24 17.40 17.93
N SER A 36 9.18 17.46 17.11
CA SER A 36 7.95 18.20 17.44
C SER A 36 7.06 17.47 18.45
N LEU A 37 7.30 16.19 18.72
CA LEU A 37 6.51 15.42 19.67
C LEU A 37 6.83 15.86 21.10
N ARG A 38 5.82 16.35 21.83
CA ARG A 38 5.95 16.86 23.21
C ARG A 38 6.67 15.90 24.18
N VAL A 39 6.57 14.60 23.92
CA VAL A 39 7.15 13.56 24.78
C VAL A 39 8.62 13.24 24.46
N VAL A 40 9.18 13.79 23.38
CA VAL A 40 10.55 13.54 22.93
C VAL A 40 11.45 14.66 23.44
N ASP A 41 12.48 14.31 24.21
CA ASP A 41 13.46 15.26 24.73
C ASP A 41 14.55 15.58 23.71
N SER A 42 14.98 14.58 22.93
CA SER A 42 16.01 14.77 21.90
C SER A 42 15.87 13.75 20.76
N VAL A 43 16.43 14.13 19.61
CA VAL A 43 16.49 13.29 18.41
C VAL A 43 17.95 13.21 17.98
N ILE A 44 18.44 11.98 17.79
CA ILE A 44 19.83 11.72 17.41
C ILE A 44 19.91 11.02 16.06
N LEU A 45 21.00 11.27 15.36
CA LEU A 45 21.49 10.43 14.27
C LEU A 45 22.54 9.47 14.83
N PHE A 46 22.71 8.35 14.16
CA PHE A 46 23.69 7.34 14.50
C PHE A 46 24.13 6.63 13.23
N ASP A 47 25.32 6.04 13.25
CA ASP A 47 25.83 5.18 12.19
C ASP A 47 25.07 3.85 12.21
N ASP A 48 24.28 3.62 11.16
CA ASP A 48 23.55 2.38 10.93
C ASP A 48 24.01 1.66 9.66
N SER A 49 25.26 1.89 9.24
CA SER A 49 25.87 1.24 8.09
C SER A 49 25.96 -0.29 8.22
N ASP A 50 25.98 -0.81 9.45
CA ASP A 50 25.96 -2.24 9.78
C ASP A 50 24.55 -2.84 9.93
N ASP A 51 23.51 -2.06 9.56
CA ASP A 51 22.10 -2.39 9.71
C ASP A 51 21.59 -2.55 11.16
N THR A 52 22.38 -2.12 12.15
CA THR A 52 22.02 -2.14 13.58
C THR A 52 21.77 -0.74 14.14
N ALA A 53 21.29 -0.66 15.37
CA ALA A 53 21.22 0.56 16.17
C ALA A 53 22.27 0.59 17.29
N CYS A 54 23.35 -0.18 17.16
CA CYS A 54 24.38 -0.25 18.20
C CYS A 54 25.03 1.10 18.44
N ASP A 55 25.33 1.85 17.36
CA ASP A 55 25.94 3.17 17.46
C ASP A 55 25.07 4.15 18.26
N ALA A 56 23.74 4.07 18.12
CA ALA A 56 22.81 4.88 18.93
C ALA A 56 22.98 4.64 20.44
N ILE A 57 23.20 3.39 20.86
CA ILE A 57 23.43 3.04 22.26
C ILE A 57 24.82 3.53 22.69
N LEU A 58 25.83 3.40 21.84
CA LEU A 58 27.19 3.87 22.12
C LEU A 58 27.22 5.37 22.39
N GLU A 59 26.55 6.16 21.55
CA GLU A 59 26.41 7.61 21.72
C GLU A 59 25.78 7.94 23.09
N MET A 60 24.77 7.18 23.54
CA MET A 60 24.16 7.38 24.86
C MET A 60 25.08 6.98 26.01
N ILE A 61 25.90 5.94 25.85
CA ILE A 61 26.88 5.52 26.86
C ILE A 61 27.91 6.63 27.10
N HIS A 62 28.33 7.31 26.04
CA HIS A 62 29.30 8.41 26.12
C HIS A 62 28.75 9.66 26.84
N LEU A 63 27.43 9.81 26.91
CA LEU A 63 26.78 10.84 27.71
C LEU A 63 26.80 10.43 29.19
N ILE A 64 27.77 10.98 29.92
CA ILE A 64 28.00 10.70 31.35
C ILE A 64 26.84 11.13 32.27
N GLU A 65 25.88 11.90 31.75
CA GLU A 65 24.71 12.35 32.51
C GLU A 65 23.63 11.26 32.69
N PHE A 66 23.72 10.14 31.95
CA PHE A 66 22.71 9.08 32.02
C PHE A 66 23.21 7.84 32.77
N ASP A 67 22.75 7.64 34.00
CA ASP A 67 23.14 6.46 34.79
C ASP A 67 22.58 5.13 34.24
N ASN A 68 21.39 5.18 33.62
CA ASN A 68 20.71 4.03 33.05
C ASN A 68 20.19 4.35 31.64
N ILE A 69 20.43 3.45 30.69
CA ILE A 69 19.99 3.55 29.29
C ILE A 69 19.05 2.38 29.03
N ILE A 70 17.80 2.68 28.67
CA ILE A 70 16.81 1.65 28.33
C ILE A 70 16.59 1.69 26.81
N PHE A 71 17.11 0.69 26.11
CA PHE A 71 16.88 0.51 24.68
C PHE A 71 15.52 -0.16 24.46
N ALA A 72 14.54 0.65 24.07
CA ALA A 72 13.16 0.24 23.86
C ALA A 72 12.92 -0.28 22.44
N ASN A 73 12.54 -1.55 22.31
CA ASN A 73 12.12 -2.18 21.07
C ASN A 73 10.60 -2.36 21.03
N GLY A 74 9.99 -1.92 19.92
CA GLY A 74 8.59 -2.20 19.62
C GLY A 74 8.42 -3.40 18.67
N GLY A 75 7.18 -3.89 18.57
CA GLY A 75 6.80 -4.94 17.61
C GLY A 75 7.32 -6.33 17.95
N ASP A 76 7.71 -7.10 16.93
CA ASP A 76 7.99 -8.54 17.02
C ASP A 76 9.46 -8.85 17.42
N ARG A 77 10.21 -7.85 17.92
CA ARG A 77 11.60 -8.04 18.36
C ARG A 77 11.65 -8.73 19.72
N THR A 78 12.61 -9.63 19.88
CA THR A 78 12.86 -10.41 21.10
C THR A 78 14.35 -10.44 21.42
N ASP A 79 14.69 -10.91 22.61
CA ASP A 79 16.05 -11.22 23.08
C ASP A 79 16.91 -12.04 22.11
N LYS A 80 16.27 -12.81 21.20
CA LYS A 80 16.95 -13.68 20.23
C LYS A 80 17.26 -13.03 18.88
N ASN A 81 16.84 -11.77 18.63
CA ASN A 81 16.88 -11.19 17.29
C ASN A 81 17.37 -9.74 17.20
N ILE A 82 18.07 -9.24 18.22
CA ILE A 82 18.67 -7.89 18.21
C ILE A 82 20.20 -7.96 18.44
N PRO A 83 21.03 -7.54 17.46
CA PRO A 83 22.50 -7.46 17.63
C PRO A 83 22.94 -6.59 18.80
N GLU A 84 22.14 -5.59 19.15
CA GLU A 84 22.40 -4.65 20.25
C GLU A 84 22.50 -5.37 21.60
N MET A 85 21.66 -6.38 21.84
CA MET A 85 21.68 -7.12 23.11
C MET A 85 22.97 -7.91 23.27
N GLU A 86 23.41 -8.61 22.23
CA GLU A 86 24.67 -9.36 22.28
C GLU A 86 25.87 -8.44 22.48
N LYS A 87 25.88 -7.28 21.81
CA LYS A 87 26.99 -6.31 21.89
C LYS A 87 27.12 -5.65 23.27
N TYR A 88 25.99 -5.40 23.95
CA TYR A 88 25.96 -4.65 25.22
C TYR A 88 25.54 -5.49 26.43
N LYS A 89 25.53 -6.82 26.33
CA LYS A 89 25.13 -7.74 27.42
C LYS A 89 25.93 -7.56 28.72
N ASP A 90 27.20 -7.16 28.61
CA ASP A 90 28.12 -7.00 29.73
C ASP A 90 28.20 -5.53 30.22
N ASN A 91 27.31 -4.65 29.74
CA ASN A 91 27.26 -3.25 30.14
C ASN A 91 26.11 -3.01 31.14
N ASP A 92 26.47 -2.82 32.41
CA ASP A 92 25.50 -2.64 33.51
C ASP A 92 24.58 -1.41 33.36
N ARG A 93 24.95 -0.44 32.52
CA ARG A 93 24.13 0.76 32.25
C ARG A 93 23.05 0.50 31.20
N VAL A 94 23.17 -0.54 30.37
CA VAL A 94 22.26 -0.78 29.24
C VAL A 94 21.24 -1.87 29.58
N LYS A 95 19.96 -1.52 29.47
CA LYS A 95 18.82 -2.42 29.68
C LYS A 95 17.99 -2.47 28.41
N PHE A 96 17.33 -3.59 28.18
CA PHE A 96 16.50 -3.82 27.00
C PHE A 96 15.05 -4.00 27.41
N GLU A 97 14.16 -3.27 26.75
CA GLU A 97 12.72 -3.40 26.95
C GLU A 97 12.01 -3.71 25.63
N PHE A 98 11.09 -4.68 25.65
CA PHE A 98 10.41 -5.18 24.46
C PHE A 98 8.90 -4.95 24.52
N GLY A 99 8.23 -5.02 23.37
CA GLY A 99 6.79 -4.81 23.29
C GLY A 99 6.36 -3.36 23.54
N VAL A 100 7.30 -2.41 23.50
CA VAL A 100 7.02 -0.99 23.69
C VAL A 100 6.14 -0.48 22.55
N GLY A 101 5.01 0.14 22.88
CA GLY A 101 4.00 0.57 21.90
C GLY A 101 2.86 -0.42 21.67
N GLY A 102 2.89 -1.59 22.32
CA GLY A 102 1.82 -2.59 22.29
C GLY A 102 1.69 -3.33 20.96
N ASN A 103 0.51 -3.91 20.71
CA ASN A 103 0.23 -4.65 19.48
C ASN A 103 0.37 -3.77 18.25
N LYS A 104 0.90 -4.32 17.15
CA LYS A 104 1.07 -3.65 15.87
C LYS A 104 -0.28 -3.09 15.36
N LYS A 105 -0.53 -1.81 15.62
CA LYS A 105 -1.77 -1.13 15.20
C LYS A 105 -1.76 -0.79 13.70
N ASN A 106 -0.59 -0.56 13.12
CA ASN A 106 -0.43 -0.18 11.72
C ASN A 106 0.82 -0.81 11.09
N SER A 107 0.74 -1.17 9.81
CA SER A 107 1.88 -1.61 9.02
C SER A 107 2.15 -0.60 7.90
N SER A 108 3.37 -0.09 7.82
CA SER A 108 3.77 0.80 6.72
C SER A 108 3.57 0.14 5.35
N SER A 109 3.69 -1.20 5.27
CA SER A 109 3.42 -1.94 4.03
C SER A 109 1.96 -1.91 3.56
N TRP A 110 0.99 -1.76 4.46
CA TRP A 110 -0.42 -1.61 4.10
C TRP A 110 -0.69 -0.20 3.59
N ILE A 111 -0.20 0.80 4.34
CA ILE A 111 -0.34 2.22 3.99
C ILE A 111 0.31 2.52 2.64
N LEU A 112 1.50 1.98 2.38
CA LEU A 112 2.21 2.19 1.12
C LEU A 112 1.54 1.49 -0.07
N LYS A 113 0.81 0.38 0.14
CA LYS A 113 0.05 -0.28 -0.94
C LYS A 113 -1.13 0.57 -1.39
N ASP A 114 -1.85 1.15 -0.45
CA ASP A 114 -2.97 2.05 -0.75
C ASP A 114 -2.50 3.41 -1.29
N TRP A 115 -1.30 3.87 -0.89
CA TRP A 115 -0.68 5.07 -1.45
C TRP A 115 -0.25 4.90 -2.91
N LYS A 116 0.37 3.76 -3.24
CA LYS A 116 0.87 3.53 -4.61
C LYS A 116 -0.26 3.40 -5.64
N ASN A 117 -1.38 2.77 -5.27
CA ASN A 117 -2.52 2.54 -6.16
C ASN A 117 -3.83 2.87 -5.43
N PRO A 118 -4.17 4.17 -5.26
CA PRO A 118 -5.34 4.58 -4.50
C PRO A 118 -6.62 4.00 -5.10
N LYS A 119 -7.53 3.58 -4.23
CA LYS A 119 -8.86 3.12 -4.64
C LYS A 119 -9.76 4.33 -4.88
N GLU A 120 -10.27 4.43 -6.09
CA GLU A 120 -11.27 5.41 -6.45
C GLU A 120 -12.67 4.82 -6.28
N LYS A 121 -13.44 5.37 -5.33
CA LYS A 121 -14.79 4.90 -5.02
C LYS A 121 -15.79 5.40 -6.06
N ARG A 122 -16.78 4.55 -6.35
CA ARG A 122 -17.90 4.80 -7.27
C ARG A 122 -19.19 4.25 -6.66
N PRO A 123 -20.38 4.69 -7.11
CA PRO A 123 -21.67 4.17 -6.61
C PRO A 123 -21.87 2.65 -6.77
N TRP A 124 -21.09 2.03 -7.67
CA TRP A 124 -21.12 0.59 -7.95
C TRP A 124 -20.02 -0.22 -7.23
N GLY A 125 -19.10 0.43 -6.53
CA GLY A 125 -17.95 -0.20 -5.87
C GLY A 125 -16.71 0.67 -5.95
N TYR A 126 -15.60 0.15 -6.45
CA TYR A 126 -14.37 0.92 -6.65
C TYR A 126 -13.51 0.34 -7.76
N TYR A 127 -12.56 1.14 -8.23
CA TYR A 127 -11.43 0.63 -9.01
C TYR A 127 -10.11 1.18 -8.49
N ARG A 128 -9.01 0.60 -8.95
CA ARG A 128 -7.66 1.15 -8.82
C ARG A 128 -6.87 0.88 -10.09
N VAL A 129 -6.02 1.82 -10.46
CA VAL A 129 -5.05 1.62 -11.55
C VAL A 129 -3.88 0.83 -10.99
N LEU A 130 -3.49 -0.25 -11.66
CA LEU A 130 -2.35 -1.09 -11.30
C LEU A 130 -1.12 -0.80 -12.17
N HIS A 131 -1.36 -0.40 -13.42
CA HIS A 131 -0.33 -0.03 -14.39
C HIS A 131 -0.95 0.91 -15.43
N GLU A 132 -0.16 1.88 -15.89
CA GLU A 132 -0.55 2.82 -16.94
C GLU A 132 0.67 3.17 -17.78
N ALA A 133 0.51 3.06 -19.10
CA ALA A 133 1.45 3.48 -20.12
C ALA A 133 0.66 4.06 -21.32
N SER A 134 1.34 4.54 -22.35
CA SER A 134 0.72 5.31 -23.43
C SER A 134 -0.41 4.60 -24.20
N ASN A 135 -0.31 3.28 -24.35
CA ASN A 135 -1.24 2.46 -25.14
C ASN A 135 -1.86 1.29 -24.35
N ILE A 136 -1.62 1.24 -23.04
CA ILE A 136 -2.10 0.16 -22.18
C ILE A 136 -2.40 0.68 -20.78
N LYS A 137 -3.55 0.26 -20.23
CA LYS A 137 -3.94 0.56 -18.86
C LYS A 137 -4.50 -0.68 -18.19
N VAL A 138 -3.98 -1.02 -17.01
CA VAL A 138 -4.43 -2.15 -16.23
C VAL A 138 -5.14 -1.64 -14.98
N LYS A 139 -6.41 -2.01 -14.83
CA LYS A 139 -7.25 -1.67 -13.68
C LYS A 139 -7.68 -2.93 -12.95
N GLU A 140 -7.82 -2.81 -11.63
CA GLU A 140 -8.64 -3.73 -10.85
C GLU A 140 -9.96 -3.05 -10.54
N LEU A 141 -11.07 -3.66 -10.93
CA LEU A 141 -12.42 -3.22 -10.61
C LEU A 141 -13.04 -4.17 -9.59
N THR A 142 -13.74 -3.61 -8.61
CA THR A 142 -14.62 -4.36 -7.70
C THR A 142 -16.02 -3.80 -7.80
N VAL A 143 -16.97 -4.65 -8.20
CA VAL A 143 -18.40 -4.32 -8.29
C VAL A 143 -19.12 -4.95 -7.11
N ASP A 144 -19.77 -4.13 -6.30
CA ASP A 144 -20.49 -4.57 -5.12
C ASP A 144 -21.73 -5.42 -5.48
N PRO A 145 -22.21 -6.27 -4.55
CA PRO A 145 -23.42 -7.07 -4.76
C PRO A 145 -24.62 -6.25 -5.25
N GLY A 146 -25.27 -6.70 -6.32
CA GLY A 146 -26.44 -6.05 -6.91
C GLY A 146 -26.14 -4.76 -7.69
N LYS A 147 -24.87 -4.38 -7.86
CA LYS A 147 -24.47 -3.17 -8.59
C LYS A 147 -24.06 -3.47 -10.04
N LYS A 148 -23.99 -2.41 -10.84
CA LYS A 148 -23.57 -2.43 -12.24
C LYS A 148 -22.86 -1.13 -12.60
N LEU A 149 -21.95 -1.20 -13.56
CA LEU A 149 -21.38 -0.02 -14.22
C LEU A 149 -22.44 0.60 -15.17
N SER A 150 -22.18 1.79 -15.72
CA SER A 150 -23.03 2.30 -16.81
C SER A 150 -22.84 1.45 -18.07
N MET A 151 -23.83 1.47 -18.96
CA MET A 151 -23.64 0.93 -20.31
C MET A 151 -22.68 1.87 -21.05
N GLN A 152 -21.59 1.33 -21.59
CA GLN A 152 -20.53 2.11 -22.19
C GLN A 152 -19.98 1.44 -23.45
N ARG A 153 -19.33 2.21 -24.32
CA ARG A 153 -18.51 1.71 -25.43
C ARG A 153 -17.28 2.58 -25.60
N HIS A 154 -16.33 2.08 -26.38
CA HIS A 154 -15.09 2.78 -26.70
C HIS A 154 -14.88 2.88 -28.19
N LYS A 155 -14.36 4.00 -28.69
CA LYS A 155 -14.14 4.19 -30.12
C LYS A 155 -12.84 3.53 -30.59
N ASP A 156 -11.76 3.69 -29.83
CA ASP A 156 -10.40 3.35 -30.25
C ASP A 156 -9.77 2.23 -29.41
N ARG A 157 -10.19 2.02 -28.16
CA ARG A 157 -9.63 0.98 -27.28
C ARG A 157 -10.44 -0.31 -27.25
N ALA A 158 -9.72 -1.41 -27.14
CA ALA A 158 -10.26 -2.70 -26.75
C ALA A 158 -10.04 -2.91 -25.25
N GLU A 159 -10.84 -3.80 -24.66
CA GLU A 159 -10.66 -4.23 -23.28
C GLU A 159 -10.59 -5.75 -23.20
N TYR A 160 -9.75 -6.25 -22.31
CA TYR A 160 -9.74 -7.64 -21.90
C TYR A 160 -10.03 -7.72 -20.41
N TRP A 161 -11.09 -8.43 -20.06
CA TRP A 161 -11.52 -8.61 -18.68
C TRP A 161 -11.23 -10.04 -18.23
N MET A 162 -10.53 -10.19 -17.10
CA MET A 162 -10.35 -11.46 -16.41
C MET A 162 -11.00 -11.39 -15.04
N VAL A 163 -11.92 -12.31 -14.74
CA VAL A 163 -12.52 -12.40 -13.41
C VAL A 163 -11.49 -12.97 -12.43
N SER A 164 -11.06 -12.19 -11.46
CA SER A 164 -10.13 -12.65 -10.41
C SER A 164 -10.87 -13.22 -9.19
N GLU A 165 -12.08 -12.75 -8.92
CA GLU A 165 -12.90 -13.22 -7.79
C GLU A 165 -14.40 -13.06 -8.06
N GLY A 166 -15.19 -14.03 -7.61
CA GLY A 166 -16.66 -14.03 -7.79
C GLY A 166 -17.11 -14.43 -9.20
N ASP A 167 -18.39 -14.17 -9.48
CA ASP A 167 -19.05 -14.43 -10.75
C ASP A 167 -19.88 -13.19 -11.13
N GLY A 168 -19.92 -12.90 -12.43
CA GLY A 168 -20.50 -11.67 -12.96
C GLY A 168 -21.35 -11.90 -14.21
N THR A 169 -21.87 -10.81 -14.75
CA THR A 169 -22.59 -10.82 -16.02
C THR A 169 -22.13 -9.64 -16.86
N LEU A 170 -21.66 -9.93 -18.06
CA LEU A 170 -21.48 -8.94 -19.11
C LEU A 170 -22.80 -8.82 -19.87
N ILE A 171 -23.34 -7.61 -19.97
CA ILE A 171 -24.44 -7.31 -20.90
C ILE A 171 -23.82 -6.64 -22.13
N ARG A 172 -24.11 -7.16 -23.32
CA ARG A 172 -23.80 -6.46 -24.59
C ARG A 172 -25.08 -6.00 -25.26
N MET A 173 -25.03 -4.84 -25.92
CA MET A 173 -26.15 -4.30 -26.66
C MET A 173 -25.79 -4.15 -28.14
N ASN A 174 -26.69 -4.58 -29.02
CA ASN A 174 -26.60 -4.26 -30.44
C ASN A 174 -27.26 -2.89 -30.67
N GLU A 175 -26.57 -1.99 -31.37
CA GLU A 175 -27.05 -0.61 -31.59
C GLU A 175 -28.19 -0.51 -32.61
N GLU A 176 -28.21 -1.37 -33.63
CA GLU A 176 -29.20 -1.31 -34.72
C GLU A 176 -30.61 -1.70 -34.24
N ASN A 177 -30.70 -2.64 -33.31
CA ASN A 177 -31.98 -3.21 -32.85
C ASN A 177 -32.18 -3.13 -31.33
N TYR A 178 -31.26 -2.51 -30.59
CA TYR A 178 -31.27 -2.38 -29.13
C TYR A 178 -31.36 -3.72 -28.36
N ASN A 179 -31.12 -4.84 -29.01
CA ASN A 179 -31.17 -6.16 -28.39
C ASN A 179 -30.02 -6.31 -27.38
N ARG A 180 -30.31 -6.92 -26.23
CA ARG A 180 -29.35 -7.12 -25.14
C ARG A 180 -29.10 -8.60 -24.90
N ILE A 181 -27.84 -9.01 -25.01
CA ILE A 181 -27.41 -10.36 -24.66
C ILE A 181 -26.70 -10.36 -23.31
N LYS A 182 -26.94 -11.39 -22.49
CA LYS A 182 -26.28 -11.59 -21.19
C LYS A 182 -25.28 -12.73 -21.32
N ILE A 183 -24.05 -12.47 -20.90
CA ILE A 183 -22.95 -13.42 -20.94
C ILE A 183 -22.46 -13.61 -19.50
N GLY A 184 -22.46 -14.86 -19.03
CA GLY A 184 -21.92 -15.21 -17.72
C GLY A 184 -20.41 -15.03 -17.68
N LEU A 185 -19.91 -14.39 -16.64
CA LEU A 185 -18.47 -14.24 -16.38
C LEU A 185 -18.12 -15.08 -15.15
N PHE A 186 -17.13 -15.97 -15.30
CA PHE A 186 -16.74 -16.92 -14.27
C PHE A 186 -15.30 -16.71 -13.84
N LYS A 187 -15.01 -17.02 -12.58
CA LYS A 187 -13.67 -16.91 -12.02
C LYS A 187 -12.59 -17.55 -12.92
N HIS A 188 -11.50 -16.81 -13.13
CA HIS A 188 -10.34 -17.14 -13.96
C HIS A 188 -10.65 -17.32 -15.46
N LYS A 189 -11.83 -16.88 -15.93
CA LYS A 189 -12.14 -16.79 -17.36
C LYS A 189 -12.00 -15.36 -17.85
N GLY A 190 -11.58 -15.26 -19.11
CA GLY A 190 -11.34 -14.01 -19.81
C GLY A 190 -12.42 -13.73 -20.86
N ILE A 191 -12.64 -12.44 -21.16
CA ILE A 191 -13.45 -12.00 -22.29
C ILE A 191 -12.87 -10.72 -22.89
N THR A 192 -12.91 -10.62 -24.22
CA THR A 192 -12.47 -9.42 -24.96
C THR A 192 -13.67 -8.61 -25.40
N ILE A 193 -13.63 -7.30 -25.18
CA ILE A 193 -14.57 -6.30 -25.66
C ILE A 193 -13.86 -5.52 -26.75
N LYS A 194 -14.43 -5.48 -27.95
CA LYS A 194 -13.83 -4.80 -29.10
C LYS A 194 -14.21 -3.32 -29.08
N PRO A 195 -13.44 -2.46 -29.77
CA PRO A 195 -13.88 -1.10 -30.03
C PRO A 195 -15.26 -1.10 -30.72
N GLY A 196 -16.11 -0.17 -30.33
CA GLY A 196 -17.50 -0.02 -30.77
C GLY A 196 -18.53 -0.87 -30.01
N ASP A 197 -18.10 -1.91 -29.28
CA ASP A 197 -19.03 -2.80 -28.59
C ASP A 197 -19.66 -2.11 -27.37
N TRP A 198 -20.99 -1.95 -27.35
CA TRP A 198 -21.73 -1.57 -26.15
C TRP A 198 -21.67 -2.70 -25.12
N HIS A 199 -21.17 -2.39 -23.92
CA HIS A 199 -20.96 -3.35 -22.85
C HIS A 199 -21.26 -2.77 -21.46
N GLN A 200 -21.68 -3.63 -20.54
CA GLN A 200 -21.95 -3.28 -19.14
C GLN A 200 -21.58 -4.44 -18.21
N LEU A 201 -20.70 -4.18 -17.24
CA LEU A 201 -20.38 -5.14 -16.18
C LEU A 201 -21.42 -5.07 -15.07
N CYS A 202 -22.06 -6.21 -14.78
CA CYS A 202 -23.07 -6.36 -13.75
C CYS A 202 -22.65 -7.42 -12.72
N ASN A 203 -22.92 -7.15 -11.44
CA ASN A 203 -22.83 -8.13 -10.38
C ASN A 203 -24.21 -8.41 -9.80
N PHE A 204 -24.87 -9.47 -10.25
CA PHE A 204 -26.16 -9.91 -9.71
C PHE A 204 -26.02 -10.90 -8.54
N SER A 205 -24.79 -11.20 -8.12
CA SER A 205 -24.53 -12.13 -7.02
C SER A 205 -24.64 -11.44 -5.66
N LYS A 206 -24.54 -12.25 -4.59
CA LYS A 206 -24.53 -11.77 -3.19
C LYS A 206 -23.11 -11.46 -2.67
N ARG A 207 -22.06 -11.61 -3.50
CA ARG A 207 -20.66 -11.38 -3.12
C ARG A 207 -20.02 -10.36 -4.06
N PRO A 208 -18.99 -9.61 -3.63
CA PRO A 208 -18.27 -8.71 -4.53
C PRO A 208 -17.68 -9.46 -5.74
N LEU A 209 -17.77 -8.85 -6.90
CA LEU A 209 -17.15 -9.32 -8.14
C LEU A 209 -15.87 -8.53 -8.37
N ARG A 210 -14.74 -9.20 -8.59
CA ARG A 210 -13.48 -8.55 -8.94
C ARG A 210 -13.00 -8.94 -10.33
N VAL A 211 -12.67 -7.92 -11.12
CA VAL A 211 -12.21 -8.06 -12.51
C VAL A 211 -10.89 -7.31 -12.67
N ILE A 212 -9.94 -7.96 -13.33
CA ILE A 212 -8.76 -7.29 -13.88
C ILE A 212 -9.11 -6.89 -15.31
N GLU A 213 -9.07 -5.59 -15.58
CA GLU A 213 -9.32 -5.01 -16.89
C GLU A 213 -7.98 -4.55 -17.49
N ILE A 214 -7.71 -5.02 -18.70
CA ILE A 214 -6.58 -4.59 -19.51
C ILE A 214 -7.17 -3.81 -20.69
N GLN A 215 -6.99 -2.49 -20.68
CA GLN A 215 -7.36 -1.61 -21.78
C GLN A 215 -6.15 -1.47 -22.69
N TYR A 216 -6.33 -1.61 -24.00
CA TYR A 216 -5.27 -1.47 -24.99
C TYR A 216 -5.80 -0.93 -26.33
N GLY A 217 -4.99 -0.15 -27.03
CA GLY A 217 -5.40 0.46 -28.30
C GLY A 217 -4.50 1.62 -28.72
N VAL A 218 -4.95 2.39 -29.71
CA VAL A 218 -4.22 3.58 -30.19
C VAL A 218 -4.22 4.68 -29.12
N ARG A 219 -5.32 4.82 -28.38
CA ARG A 219 -5.49 5.73 -27.25
C ARG A 219 -6.24 5.02 -26.12
N CYS A 220 -5.96 5.38 -24.87
CA CYS A 220 -6.60 4.82 -23.68
C CYS A 220 -6.95 5.94 -22.69
N ASP A 221 -7.60 7.00 -23.19
CA ASP A 221 -8.01 8.16 -22.41
C ASP A 221 -9.53 8.14 -22.12
N GLU A 222 -9.99 9.08 -21.30
CA GLU A 222 -11.41 9.22 -20.93
C GLU A 222 -12.23 9.94 -22.02
N GLU A 223 -11.61 10.46 -23.08
CA GLU A 223 -12.34 11.03 -24.22
C GLU A 223 -12.87 9.93 -25.17
N ASP A 224 -12.31 8.73 -25.08
CA ASP A 224 -12.68 7.55 -25.87
C ASP A 224 -13.98 6.87 -25.40
N ILE A 225 -14.63 7.34 -24.33
CA ILE A 225 -15.80 6.64 -23.76
C ILE A 225 -17.12 7.34 -24.07
N GLU A 226 -18.06 6.55 -24.60
CA GLU A 226 -19.46 6.93 -24.70
C GLU A 226 -20.28 6.14 -23.67
N ARG A 227 -21.22 6.80 -22.99
CA ARG A 227 -22.08 6.19 -21.97
C ARG A 227 -23.55 6.43 -22.30
N LEU A 228 -24.39 5.44 -22.03
CA LEU A 228 -25.85 5.61 -21.97
C LEU A 228 -26.27 5.69 -20.50
N GLU A 229 -27.13 6.67 -20.19
CA GLU A 229 -27.77 6.83 -18.87
C GLU A 229 -28.73 5.66 -18.55
#